data_AF-A0A484H064-F1
#
_entry.id   AF-A0A484H064-F1
#
_cell.length_a   1.000
_cell.length_b   1.000
_cell.length_c   1.000
_cell.angle_alpha   90.00
_cell.angle_beta   90.00
_cell.angle_gamma   90.00
#
_symmetry.space_group_name_H-M   'P 1'
#
loop_
_entity.id
_entity.type
_entity.pdbx_description
1 polymer ?
#
loop_
_entity_poly.entity_id
_entity_poly.type
_entity_poly.pdbx_seq_one_letter_code
_entity_poly.pdbx_strand_id
1 'polypeptide(L)'
;QYLLSMVIAYFSRAGLFSWQFQRIHFFIALYVASDMEEDNQAPKQAIFSFLYGKNRSQRPLFHKLRSQFIRSMGWKTRVTREECEQIQAFDPELWVWGRDRTLLPQGPQEHAGLKSSACAKV
;
A
#
# COMPACT_ATOMS: atom_id res chain seq x y z
N GLN A 1 9.57 0.95 -4.03
CA GLN A 1 9.62 0.25 -5.34
C GLN A 1 9.09 -1.18 -5.24
N TYR A 2 8.93 -1.74 -4.02
CA TYR A 2 8.76 -3.18 -3.84
C TYR A 2 7.34 -3.64 -3.47
N LEU A 3 6.44 -2.74 -3.04
CA LEU A 3 5.05 -3.11 -2.69
C LEU A 3 4.38 -4.11 -3.65
N LEU A 4 4.51 -3.91 -4.96
CA LEU A 4 3.82 -4.77 -5.93
C LEU A 4 4.48 -6.14 -6.07
N SER A 5 5.80 -6.20 -5.97
CA SER A 5 6.51 -7.48 -5.86
C SER A 5 6.12 -8.22 -4.58
N MET A 6 5.94 -7.51 -3.46
CA MET A 6 5.43 -8.10 -2.22
C MET A 6 4.00 -8.63 -2.38
N VAL A 7 3.12 -7.92 -3.10
CA VAL A 7 1.77 -8.41 -3.43
C VAL A 7 1.82 -9.72 -4.21
N ILE A 8 2.70 -9.82 -5.22
CA ILE A 8 2.89 -11.05 -5.99
C ILE A 8 3.41 -12.19 -5.08
N ALA A 9 4.41 -11.90 -4.23
CA ALA A 9 4.93 -12.87 -3.26
C ALA A 9 3.82 -13.39 -2.33
N TYR A 10 2.94 -12.51 -1.85
CA TYR A 10 1.81 -12.88 -1.00
C TYR A 10 0.78 -13.75 -1.71
N PHE A 11 0.46 -13.45 -2.96
CA PHE A 11 -0.42 -14.30 -3.75
C PHE A 11 0.17 -15.69 -3.98
N SER A 12 1.47 -15.77 -4.29
CA SER A 12 2.18 -17.04 -4.39
C SER A 12 2.11 -17.85 -3.09
N ARG A 13 2.37 -17.21 -1.94
CA ARG A 13 2.33 -17.85 -0.61
C ARG A 13 0.92 -18.26 -0.17
N ALA A 14 -0.10 -17.48 -0.53
CA ALA A 14 -1.48 -17.78 -0.16
C ALA A 14 -2.02 -19.02 -0.88
N GLY A 15 -1.39 -19.42 -2.00
CA GLY A 15 -1.76 -20.64 -2.74
C GLY A 15 -3.19 -20.64 -3.27
N LEU A 16 -3.82 -19.47 -3.37
CA LEU A 16 -5.19 -19.34 -3.88
C LEU A 16 -5.17 -19.46 -5.40
N PHE A 17 -6.22 -20.07 -5.96
CA PHE A 17 -6.36 -20.16 -7.40
C PHE A 17 -6.64 -18.78 -8.01
N SER A 18 -6.23 -18.57 -9.26
CA SER A 18 -6.39 -17.30 -9.98
C SER A 18 -7.82 -16.76 -9.96
N TRP A 19 -8.83 -17.64 -10.04
CA TRP A 19 -10.25 -17.27 -9.99
C TRP A 19 -10.77 -16.90 -8.60
N GLN A 20 -10.05 -17.23 -7.53
CA GLN A 20 -10.41 -16.84 -6.17
C GLN A 20 -9.96 -15.40 -5.86
N PHE A 21 -9.00 -14.87 -6.64
CA PHE A 21 -8.50 -13.51 -6.47
C PHE A 21 -9.48 -12.46 -7.02
N GLN A 22 -10.41 -12.06 -6.18
CA GLN A 22 -11.16 -10.82 -6.37
C GLN A 22 -10.31 -9.57 -6.09
N ARG A 23 -10.76 -8.43 -6.62
CA ARG A 23 -10.14 -7.10 -6.44
C ARG A 23 -9.82 -6.78 -4.98
N ILE A 24 -10.67 -7.21 -4.04
CA ILE A 24 -10.45 -6.99 -2.60
C ILE A 24 -9.17 -7.67 -2.08
N HIS A 25 -8.79 -8.84 -2.61
CA HIS A 25 -7.57 -9.54 -2.21
C HIS A 25 -6.31 -8.77 -2.61
N PHE A 26 -6.32 -8.10 -3.77
CA PHE A 26 -5.24 -7.20 -4.16
C PHE A 26 -5.06 -6.07 -3.15
N PHE A 27 -6.15 -5.43 -2.72
CA PHE A 27 -6.06 -4.37 -1.73
C PHE A 27 -5.67 -4.86 -0.33
N ILE A 28 -6.08 -6.07 0.04
CA ILE A 28 -5.63 -6.71 1.29
C ILE A 28 -4.12 -6.97 1.23
N ALA A 29 -3.62 -7.58 0.16
CA ALA A 29 -2.20 -7.85 -0.02
C ALA A 29 -1.39 -6.54 -0.04
N LEU A 30 -1.90 -5.51 -0.72
CA LEU A 30 -1.27 -4.19 -0.77
C LEU A 30 -1.25 -3.52 0.60
N TYR A 31 -2.31 -3.69 1.40
CA TYR A 31 -2.35 -3.21 2.78
C TYR A 31 -1.29 -3.91 3.66
N VAL A 32 -1.17 -5.23 3.55
CA VAL A 32 -0.13 -6.00 4.28
C VAL A 32 1.27 -5.59 3.84
N ALA A 33 1.49 -5.35 2.54
CA ALA A 33 2.77 -4.87 2.03
C ALA A 33 3.10 -3.46 2.57
N SER A 34 2.09 -2.59 2.64
CA SER A 34 2.23 -1.24 3.20
C SER A 34 2.54 -1.26 4.69
N ASP A 35 2.02 -2.24 5.45
CA ASP A 35 2.39 -2.46 6.86
C ASP A 35 3.88 -2.86 7.04
N MET A 36 4.53 -3.39 5.99
CA MET A 36 5.92 -3.87 6.04
C MET A 36 6.96 -2.87 5.47
N GLU A 37 6.64 -2.13 4.41
CA GLU A 37 7.59 -1.17 3.76
C GLU A 37 7.51 0.23 4.40
N GLU A 38 6.38 0.64 5.01
CA GLU A 38 6.15 2.04 5.41
C GLU A 38 5.41 2.20 6.77
N ASP A 39 5.98 2.97 7.72
CA ASP A 39 5.26 3.53 8.89
C ASP A 39 4.24 4.62 8.50
N ASN A 40 4.07 4.85 7.20
CA ASN A 40 3.16 5.82 6.64
C ASN A 40 1.71 5.30 6.63
N GLN A 41 0.81 6.05 7.26
CA GLN A 41 -0.62 5.72 7.29
C GLN A 41 -1.38 6.20 6.03
N ALA A 42 -0.81 7.11 5.24
CA ALA A 42 -1.51 7.72 4.11
C ALA A 42 -1.93 6.69 3.04
N PRO A 43 -1.09 5.73 2.59
CA PRO A 43 -1.50 4.71 1.62
C PRO A 43 -2.62 3.81 2.16
N LYS A 44 -2.59 3.48 3.46
CA LYS A 44 -3.61 2.65 4.12
C LYS A 44 -4.97 3.36 4.13
N GLN A 45 -4.98 4.67 4.38
CA GLN A 45 -6.22 5.46 4.30
C GLN A 45 -6.72 5.63 2.86
N ALA A 46 -5.81 5.74 1.88
CA ALA A 46 -6.18 5.75 0.47
C ALA A 46 -6.85 4.43 0.05
N ILE A 47 -6.34 3.27 0.52
CA ILE A 47 -6.95 1.95 0.26
C ILE A 47 -8.39 1.90 0.79
N PHE A 48 -8.63 2.32 2.04
CA PHE A 48 -9.99 2.34 2.58
C PHE A 48 -10.92 3.28 1.83
N SER A 49 -10.42 4.46 1.46
CA SER A 49 -11.19 5.45 0.70
C SER A 49 -11.52 4.94 -0.70
N PHE A 50 -10.61 4.21 -1.33
CA PHE A 50 -10.82 3.60 -2.64
C PHE A 50 -11.85 2.47 -2.60
N LEU A 51 -11.79 1.59 -1.59
CA LEU A 51 -12.67 0.44 -1.48
C LEU A 51 -14.09 0.78 -1.01
N TYR A 52 -14.20 1.71 -0.06
CA TYR A 52 -15.45 1.92 0.68
C TYR A 52 -15.92 3.39 0.67
N GLY A 53 -15.17 4.29 0.01
CA GLY A 53 -15.46 5.71 0.04
C GLY A 53 -15.46 6.26 1.47
N LYS A 54 -16.57 6.92 1.85
CA LYS A 54 -16.79 7.45 3.20
C LYS A 54 -17.33 6.41 4.18
N ASN A 55 -17.67 5.20 3.72
CA ASN A 55 -18.28 4.19 4.57
C ASN A 55 -17.24 3.51 5.48
N ARG A 56 -17.21 3.93 6.75
CA ARG A 56 -16.28 3.37 7.75
C ARG A 56 -16.73 2.02 8.32
N SER A 57 -17.99 1.60 8.13
CA SER A 57 -18.54 0.38 8.73
C SER A 57 -17.96 -0.91 8.13
N GLN A 58 -17.31 -0.84 6.97
CA GLN A 58 -16.68 -1.99 6.31
C GLN A 58 -15.27 -2.31 6.84
N ARG A 59 -14.69 -1.43 7.66
CA ARG A 59 -13.33 -1.62 8.22
C ARG A 59 -13.19 -2.92 9.05
N PRO A 60 -14.12 -3.30 9.94
CA PRO A 60 -14.03 -4.55 10.67
C PRO A 60 -14.00 -5.78 9.75
N LEU A 61 -14.83 -5.76 8.69
CA LEU A 61 -14.84 -6.84 7.69
C LEU A 61 -13.50 -6.91 6.95
N PHE A 62 -12.96 -5.77 6.52
CA PHE A 62 -11.64 -5.72 5.88
C PHE A 62 -10.54 -6.33 6.77
N HIS A 63 -10.51 -5.97 8.06
CA HIS A 63 -9.51 -6.52 8.99
C HIS A 63 -9.71 -8.02 9.23
N LYS A 64 -10.95 -8.52 9.25
CA LYS A 64 -11.23 -9.97 9.29
C LYS A 64 -10.66 -10.69 8.07
N LEU A 65 -10.91 -10.15 6.87
CA LEU A 65 -10.39 -10.72 5.62
C LEU A 65 -8.85 -10.64 5.56
N ARG A 66 -8.25 -9.55 6.05
CA ARG A 66 -6.80 -9.42 6.20
C ARG A 66 -6.21 -10.54 7.06
N SER A 67 -6.81 -10.82 8.21
CA SER A 67 -6.35 -11.88 9.11
C SER A 67 -6.48 -13.27 8.45
N GLN A 68 -7.56 -13.52 7.71
CA GLN A 68 -7.73 -14.77 6.96
C GLN A 68 -6.67 -14.93 5.85
N PHE A 69 -6.37 -13.85 5.13
CA PHE A 69 -5.34 -13.84 4.09
C PHE A 69 -3.92 -14.05 4.66
N ILE A 70 -3.58 -13.44 5.80
CA ILE A 70 -2.29 -13.68 6.46
C ILE A 70 -2.19 -15.14 6.92
N ARG A 71 -3.28 -15.69 7.44
CA ARG A 71 -3.35 -17.10 7.83
C ARG A 71 -3.15 -18.04 6.64
N SER A 72 -3.70 -17.74 5.47
CA SER A 72 -3.50 -18.59 4.28
C SER A 72 -2.05 -18.58 3.79
N MET A 73 -1.28 -17.52 4.06
CA MET A 73 0.17 -17.48 3.82
C MET A 73 0.99 -18.23 4.88
N GLY A 74 0.35 -18.91 5.83
CA GLY A 74 1.04 -19.54 6.96
C GLY A 74 1.76 -18.52 7.84
N TRP A 75 1.22 -17.30 7.95
CA TRP A 75 1.80 -16.18 8.70
C TRP A 75 3.13 -15.65 8.15
N LYS A 76 3.54 -16.07 6.95
CA LYS A 76 4.79 -15.62 6.30
C LYS A 76 4.57 -14.28 5.57
N THR A 77 4.59 -13.17 6.30
CA THR A 77 4.43 -11.82 5.73
C THR A 77 5.74 -11.13 5.38
N ARG A 78 6.88 -11.59 5.92
CA ARG A 78 8.19 -11.03 5.60
C ARG A 78 8.58 -11.38 4.16
N VAL A 79 8.87 -10.38 3.34
CA VAL A 79 9.39 -10.53 1.98
C VAL A 79 10.75 -9.84 1.98
N THR A 80 11.79 -10.53 1.52
CA THR A 80 13.12 -9.90 1.45
C THR A 80 13.25 -9.07 0.18
N ARG A 81 14.26 -8.20 0.14
CA ARG A 81 14.55 -7.41 -1.05
C ARG A 81 14.92 -8.32 -2.22
N GLU A 82 15.73 -9.35 -1.96
CA GLU A 82 16.20 -10.31 -2.96
C GLU A 82 15.02 -11.07 -3.58
N GLU A 83 14.03 -11.46 -2.77
CA GLU A 83 12.80 -12.10 -3.26
C GLU A 83 12.00 -11.14 -4.16
N CYS A 84 11.95 -9.86 -3.82
CA CYS A 84 11.29 -8.87 -4.68
C CYS A 84 12.03 -8.68 -6.01
N GLU A 85 13.35 -8.59 -5.98
CA GLU A 85 14.20 -8.46 -7.16
C GLU A 85 14.08 -9.69 -8.08
N GLN A 86 14.01 -10.90 -7.51
CA GLN A 86 13.75 -12.13 -8.27
C GLN A 86 12.39 -12.10 -8.98
N ILE A 87 11.35 -11.59 -8.32
CA ILE A 87 10.02 -11.44 -8.93
C ILE A 87 10.06 -10.43 -10.09
N GLN A 88 10.75 -9.30 -9.93
CA GLN A 88 10.88 -8.29 -11.00
C GLN A 88 11.72 -8.80 -12.16
N ALA A 89 12.77 -9.57 -11.89
CA ALA A 89 13.67 -10.13 -12.89
C ALA A 89 12.99 -11.16 -13.82
N PHE A 90 11.82 -11.67 -13.43
CA PHE A 90 11.03 -12.56 -14.30
C PHE A 90 10.54 -11.85 -15.58
N ASP A 91 10.14 -10.59 -15.47
CA ASP A 91 9.77 -9.73 -16.60
C ASP A 91 10.12 -8.28 -16.26
N PRO A 92 11.38 -7.85 -16.51
CA PRO A 92 11.88 -6.55 -16.09
C PRO A 92 11.26 -5.39 -16.89
N GLU A 93 10.75 -5.65 -18.10
CA GLU A 93 10.18 -4.63 -18.99
C GLU A 93 8.73 -4.27 -18.64
N LEU A 94 8.13 -4.97 -17.66
CA LEU A 94 6.76 -4.70 -17.25
C LEU A 94 6.65 -3.29 -16.64
N TRP A 95 5.80 -2.45 -17.24
CA TRP A 95 5.58 -1.03 -16.87
C TRP A 95 5.37 -0.79 -15.37
N VAL A 96 4.88 -1.80 -14.66
CA VAL A 96 4.61 -1.78 -13.23
C VAL A 96 5.87 -1.56 -12.38
N TRP A 97 7.05 -1.95 -12.88
CA TRP A 97 8.34 -1.81 -12.20
C TRP A 97 8.96 -0.43 -12.40
N GLY A 98 8.68 0.22 -13.53
CA GLY A 98 9.15 1.57 -13.85
C GLY A 98 8.41 2.71 -13.13
N ARG A 99 7.63 2.42 -12.08
CA ARG A 99 6.89 3.44 -11.33
C ARG A 99 7.83 4.24 -10.43
N ASP A 100 8.06 5.49 -10.79
CA ASP A 100 8.78 6.43 -9.94
C ASP A 100 7.85 7.00 -8.85
N ARG A 101 8.13 6.66 -7.59
CA ARG A 101 7.37 7.19 -6.43
C ARG A 101 7.77 8.63 -6.07
N THR A 102 8.91 9.13 -6.57
CA THR A 102 9.38 10.49 -6.28
C THR A 102 8.60 11.56 -7.05
N LEU A 103 7.91 11.16 -8.13
CA LEU A 103 7.05 12.02 -8.93
C LEU A 103 5.61 12.16 -8.37
N LEU A 104 5.29 11.50 -7.26
CA LEU A 104 4.00 11.70 -6.61
C LEU A 104 3.99 13.09 -5.98
N PRO A 105 3.00 13.97 -6.31
CA PRO A 105 2.90 15.26 -5.69
C PRO A 105 2.80 15.06 -4.18
N GLN A 106 3.82 15.52 -3.46
CA GLN A 106 3.72 15.62 -2.01
C GLN A 106 2.48 16.48 -1.74
N GLY A 107 1.57 15.96 -0.93
CA GLY A 107 0.37 16.69 -0.52
C GLY A 107 0.74 18.09 -0.01
N PRO A 108 -0.23 19.01 0.04
CA PRO A 108 0.04 20.43 0.22
C PRO A 108 0.98 20.63 1.42
N GLN A 109 2.19 21.12 1.15
CA GLN A 109 3.06 21.62 2.19
C GLN A 109 2.39 22.89 2.73
N GLU A 110 1.89 22.84 3.96
CA GLU A 110 1.63 24.06 4.72
C GLU A 110 2.95 24.80 4.83
N HIS A 111 3.16 25.76 3.93
CA HIS A 111 4.22 26.73 4.05
C HIS A 111 3.97 27.55 5.32
N ALA A 112 4.66 27.16 6.38
CA ALA A 112 4.94 28.02 7.51
C ALA A 112 5.69 29.27 6.98
N GLY A 113 4.93 30.33 6.76
CA GLY A 113 5.41 31.65 6.38
C GLY A 113 5.01 32.67 7.42
N LEU A 114 5.58 32.55 8.62
CA LEU A 114 5.54 33.60 9.64
C LEU A 114 6.23 34.85 9.06
N LYS A 115 5.48 35.91 8.78
CA LYS A 115 6.03 37.27 8.72
C LYS A 115 5.23 38.17 9.65
N SER A 116 5.81 38.37 10.82
CA SER A 116 5.61 39.56 11.63
C SER A 116 5.84 40.81 10.77
N SER A 117 4.89 41.73 10.76
CA SER A 117 5.18 43.14 10.47
C SER A 117 4.22 44.06 11.21
N ALA A 118 4.79 44.68 12.24
CA ALA A 118 4.59 46.04 12.72
C ALA A 118 3.18 46.69 12.72
N CYS A 119 2.82 47.07 13.94
CA CYS A 119 1.95 48.19 14.29
C CYS A 119 2.30 49.49 13.54
N ALA A 120 1.30 50.16 12.93
CA ALA A 120 1.27 51.61 12.76
C ALA A 120 -0.18 52.14 12.52
N LYS A 121 -0.63 52.99 13.46
CA LYS A 121 -1.68 54.04 13.44
C LYS A 121 -2.33 54.40 12.10
N VAL A 122 -3.66 54.57 12.10
CA VAL A 122 -4.38 55.87 12.32
C VAL A 122 -5.69 55.59 13.05
#